data_AF-A0A4Y2MUK2-F1
#
_entry.id   AF-A0A4Y2MUK2-F1
#
_cell.length_a   1.000
_cell.length_b   1.000
_cell.length_c   1.000
_cell.angle_alpha   90.00
_cell.angle_beta   90.00
_cell.angle_gamma   90.00
#
_symmetry.space_group_name_H-M   'P 1'
#
loop_
_entity.id
_entity.type
_entity.pdbx_description
1 polymer ?
#
loop_
_entity_poly.entity_id
_entity_poly.type
_entity_poly.pdbx_seq_one_letter_code
_entity_poly.pdbx_strand_id
1 'polypeptide(L)'
;MRVCETPEQCDARVEQSRLRMTASRALETPEVRRDRHEEDIHRRVASRANETTGQREARVEENRVRIIQTRELLQQSNLKLEVFKYDPQYDYQVHPNVCIGKMDIVCVHCSAKKFKGESPGMCC
;
A
#
# COMPACT_ATOMS: atom_id res chain seq x y z
N MET A 1 22.25 -22.39 -22.36
CA MET A 1 21.29 -22.43 -23.48
C MET A 1 19.88 -22.50 -22.92
N ARG A 2 19.03 -21.49 -23.20
CA ARG A 2 17.60 -21.38 -22.81
C ARG A 2 16.80 -20.92 -24.04
N VAL A 3 16.96 -21.61 -25.16
CA VAL A 3 16.52 -21.12 -26.48
C VAL A 3 15.15 -21.68 -26.88
N CYS A 4 14.63 -22.69 -26.18
CA CYS A 4 13.41 -23.41 -26.58
C CYS A 4 12.29 -23.40 -25.54
N GLU A 5 12.33 -22.50 -24.55
CA GLU A 5 11.23 -22.40 -23.58
C GLU A 5 10.06 -21.62 -24.18
N THR A 6 8.85 -22.12 -23.99
CA THR A 6 7.64 -21.35 -24.32
C THR A 6 7.42 -20.22 -23.30
N PRO A 7 6.59 -19.20 -23.61
CA PRO A 7 6.23 -18.16 -22.64
C PRO A 7 5.65 -18.75 -21.35
N GLU A 8 4.78 -19.76 -21.46
CA GLU A 8 4.14 -20.40 -20.30
C GLU A 8 5.16 -21.16 -19.43
N GLN A 9 6.14 -21.80 -20.06
CA GLN A 9 7.24 -22.47 -19.34
C GLN A 9 8.16 -21.45 -18.66
N CYS A 10 8.41 -20.30 -19.32
CA CYS A 10 9.15 -19.19 -18.71
C CYS A 10 8.43 -18.66 -17.47
N ASP A 11 7.13 -18.39 -17.58
CA ASP A 11 6.31 -17.84 -16.50
C ASP A 11 6.21 -18.81 -15.33
N ALA A 12 5.93 -20.10 -15.60
CA ALA A 12 5.87 -21.13 -14.57
C ALA A 12 7.20 -21.25 -13.81
N ARG A 13 8.34 -21.16 -14.50
CA ARG A 13 9.66 -21.18 -13.88
C ARG A 13 9.92 -19.91 -13.05
N VAL A 14 9.58 -18.73 -13.57
CA VAL A 14 9.75 -17.47 -12.84
C VAL A 14 8.90 -17.49 -11.57
N GLU A 15 7.67 -17.97 -11.65
CA GLU A 15 6.77 -18.09 -10.50
C GLU A 15 7.29 -19.11 -9.49
N GLN A 16 7.75 -20.27 -9.94
CA GLN A 16 8.39 -21.26 -9.06
C GLN A 16 9.62 -20.69 -8.35
N SER A 17 10.47 -19.95 -9.08
CA SER A 17 11.64 -19.27 -8.50
C SER A 17 11.22 -18.22 -7.48
N ARG A 18 10.17 -17.44 -7.78
CA ARG A 18 9.59 -16.44 -6.88
C ARG A 18 9.12 -17.08 -5.57
N LEU A 19 8.35 -18.18 -5.66
CA LEU A 19 7.85 -18.93 -4.51
C LEU A 19 8.98 -19.53 -3.66
N ARG A 20 10.01 -20.09 -4.30
CA ARG A 20 11.19 -20.61 -3.59
C ARG A 20 11.89 -19.48 -2.83
N MET A 21 12.09 -18.33 -3.47
CA MET A 21 12.76 -17.18 -2.84
C MET A 21 11.94 -16.59 -1.68
N THR A 22 10.62 -16.47 -1.80
CA THR A 22 9.77 -16.02 -0.69
C THR A 22 9.77 -17.01 0.46
N ALA A 23 9.71 -18.31 0.20
CA ALA A 23 9.79 -19.34 1.23
C ALA A 23 11.13 -19.28 1.98
N SER A 24 12.26 -19.18 1.26
CA SER A 24 13.58 -19.02 1.88
C SER A 24 13.67 -17.76 2.74
N ARG A 25 13.15 -16.61 2.24
CA ARG A 25 13.16 -15.33 2.98
C ARG A 25 12.30 -15.37 4.25
N ALA A 26 11.21 -16.12 4.25
CA ALA A 26 10.34 -16.28 5.41
C ALA A 26 11.05 -17.01 6.57
N LEU A 27 12.00 -17.89 6.25
CA LEU A 27 12.77 -18.67 7.21
C LEU A 27 14.12 -18.01 7.59
N GLU A 28 14.44 -16.82 7.05
CA GLU A 28 15.68 -16.10 7.38
C GLU A 28 15.75 -15.76 8.88
N THR A 29 16.89 -16.07 9.49
CA THR A 29 17.22 -15.53 10.82
C THR A 29 17.46 -14.02 10.74
N PRO A 30 17.36 -13.28 11.86
CA PRO A 30 17.67 -11.86 11.90
C PRO A 30 19.07 -11.52 11.38
N GLU A 31 20.06 -12.35 11.66
CA GLU A 31 21.46 -12.19 11.24
C GLU A 31 21.56 -12.27 9.71
N VAL A 32 21.07 -13.37 9.12
CA VAL A 32 21.08 -13.56 7.66
C VAL A 32 20.31 -12.45 6.95
N ARG A 33 19.19 -12.00 7.53
CA ARG A 33 18.41 -10.89 6.98
C ARG A 33 19.19 -9.57 6.99
N ARG A 34 19.99 -9.31 8.03
CA ARG A 34 20.86 -8.12 8.11
C ARG A 34 21.96 -8.19 7.06
N ASP A 35 22.69 -9.30 7.00
CA ASP A 35 23.79 -9.48 6.05
C ASP A 35 23.31 -9.31 4.60
N ARG A 36 22.18 -9.95 4.25
CA ARG A 36 21.55 -9.77 2.93
C ARG A 36 21.16 -8.32 2.66
N HIS A 37 20.64 -7.61 3.66
CA HIS A 37 20.29 -6.20 3.49
C HIS A 37 21.53 -5.32 3.27
N GLU A 38 22.62 -5.60 3.97
CA GLU A 38 23.90 -4.93 3.77
C GLU A 38 24.46 -5.19 2.37
N GLU A 39 24.44 -6.44 1.90
CA GLU A 39 24.82 -6.78 0.52
C GLU A 39 23.95 -6.06 -0.52
N ASP A 40 22.63 -6.00 -0.30
CA ASP A 40 21.70 -5.29 -1.18
C ASP A 40 21.95 -3.77 -1.20
N ILE A 41 22.41 -3.19 -0.08
CA ILE A 41 22.85 -1.79 -0.03
C ILE A 41 24.12 -1.62 -0.86
N HIS A 42 25.16 -2.44 -0.61
CA HIS A 42 26.44 -2.35 -1.32
C HIS A 42 26.26 -2.49 -2.83
N ARG A 43 25.44 -3.46 -3.27
CA ARG A 43 25.10 -3.67 -4.69
C ARG A 43 24.41 -2.44 -5.28
N ARG A 44 23.47 -1.83 -4.56
CA ARG A 44 22.76 -0.61 -5.01
C ARG A 44 23.70 0.59 -5.11
N VAL A 45 24.60 0.77 -4.14
CA VAL A 45 25.59 1.85 -4.17
C VAL A 45 26.55 1.66 -5.35
N ALA A 46 27.06 0.45 -5.55
CA ALA A 46 27.94 0.14 -6.68
C ALA A 46 27.24 0.36 -8.04
N SER A 47 25.98 -0.05 -8.17
CA SER A 47 25.18 0.22 -9.37
C SER A 47 25.03 1.73 -9.62
N ARG A 48 24.79 2.53 -8.57
CA ARG A 48 24.66 4.00 -8.67
C ARG A 48 25.96 4.68 -9.06
N ALA A 49 27.10 4.18 -8.59
CA ALA A 49 28.41 4.72 -8.93
C ALA A 49 28.72 4.60 -10.44
N ASN A 50 28.15 3.59 -11.09
CA ASN A 50 28.32 3.31 -12.52
C ASN A 50 27.15 3.83 -13.39
N GLU A 51 26.19 4.58 -12.83
CA GLU A 51 25.08 5.15 -13.60
C GLU A 51 25.60 6.18 -14.61
N THR A 52 25.10 6.10 -15.85
CA THR A 52 25.25 7.20 -16.80
C THR A 52 24.33 8.37 -16.42
N THR A 53 24.58 9.57 -16.94
CA THR A 53 23.73 10.74 -16.69
C THR A 53 22.26 10.47 -17.06
N GLY A 54 22.00 9.85 -18.22
CA GLY A 54 20.64 9.52 -18.64
C GLY A 54 19.96 8.49 -17.73
N GLN A 55 20.69 7.48 -17.25
CA GLN A 55 20.15 6.52 -16.28
C GLN A 55 19.82 7.19 -14.94
N ARG A 56 20.69 8.10 -14.48
CA ARG A 56 20.47 8.88 -13.26
C ARG A 56 19.23 9.76 -13.37
N GLU A 57 19.05 10.46 -14.49
CA GLU A 57 17.89 11.31 -14.75
C GLU A 57 16.59 10.48 -14.79
N ALA A 58 16.57 9.37 -15.52
CA ALA A 58 15.41 8.48 -15.57
C ALA A 58 15.03 7.96 -14.17
N ARG A 59 16.02 7.54 -13.37
CA ARG A 59 15.78 7.08 -11.99
C ARG A 59 15.20 8.18 -11.09
N VAL A 60 15.68 9.42 -11.23
CA VAL A 60 15.19 10.56 -10.44
C VAL A 60 13.76 10.90 -10.85
N GLU A 61 13.45 10.91 -12.15
CA GLU A 61 12.10 11.19 -12.64
C GLU A 61 11.11 10.11 -12.22
N GLU A 62 11.47 8.83 -12.34
CA GLU A 62 10.65 7.71 -11.85
C GLU A 62 10.37 7.84 -10.34
N ASN A 63 11.39 8.21 -9.56
CA ASN A 63 11.23 8.45 -8.13
C ASN A 63 10.27 9.62 -7.85
N ARG A 64 10.37 10.71 -8.62
CA ARG A 64 9.49 11.88 -8.51
C ARG A 64 8.04 11.50 -8.78
N VAL A 65 7.78 10.82 -9.89
CA VAL A 65 6.44 10.35 -10.27
C VAL A 65 5.86 9.45 -9.18
N ARG A 66 6.64 8.47 -8.69
CA ARG A 66 6.18 7.55 -7.64
C ARG A 66 5.82 8.27 -6.34
N ILE A 67 6.60 9.27 -5.92
CA ILE A 67 6.32 10.07 -4.71
C ILE A 67 5.02 10.85 -4.88
N ILE A 68 4.83 11.50 -6.02
CA ILE A 68 3.61 12.26 -6.33
C ILE A 68 2.38 11.34 -6.27
N GLN A 69 2.42 10.22 -7.00
CA GLN A 69 1.33 9.24 -7.02
C GLN A 69 1.00 8.71 -5.62
N THR A 70 2.02 8.38 -4.83
CA THR A 70 1.80 7.90 -3.44
C THR A 70 1.15 8.98 -2.58
N ARG A 71 1.59 10.23 -2.73
CA ARG A 71 1.04 11.37 -1.98
C ARG A 71 -0.41 11.66 -2.37
N GLU A 72 -0.73 11.58 -3.65
CA GLU A 72 -2.10 11.74 -4.16
C GLU A 72 -3.03 10.65 -3.63
N LEU A 73 -2.60 9.38 -3.64
CA LEU A 73 -3.36 8.27 -3.05
C LEU A 73 -3.59 8.47 -1.55
N LEU A 74 -2.57 8.93 -0.82
CA LEU A 74 -2.70 9.25 0.60
C LEU A 74 -3.64 10.44 0.83
N GLN A 75 -3.61 11.46 -0.03
CA GLN A 75 -4.52 12.60 0.07
C GLN A 75 -5.97 12.20 -0.21
N GLN A 76 -6.21 11.40 -1.26
CA GLN A 76 -7.53 10.87 -1.61
C GLN A 76 -8.14 9.99 -0.54
N SER A 77 -7.33 9.37 0.31
CA SER A 77 -7.81 8.53 1.41
C SER A 77 -7.90 9.30 2.74
N ASN A 78 -7.35 10.50 2.85
CA ASN A 78 -7.24 11.21 4.12
C ASN A 78 -8.41 12.18 4.36
N LEU A 79 -9.37 11.76 5.17
CA LEU A 79 -10.52 12.57 5.61
C LEU A 79 -10.20 13.49 6.81
N LYS A 80 -8.95 13.55 7.27
CA LYS A 80 -8.59 14.29 8.48
C LYS A 80 -8.80 15.79 8.25
N LEU A 81 -9.67 16.40 9.07
CA LEU A 81 -10.09 17.81 9.00
C LEU A 81 -11.01 18.18 7.82
N GLU A 82 -11.47 17.22 7.01
CA GLU A 82 -12.43 17.48 5.93
C GLU A 82 -13.82 17.89 6.45
N VAL A 83 -14.13 17.62 7.72
CA VAL A 83 -15.39 18.06 8.36
C VAL A 83 -15.58 19.58 8.31
N PHE A 84 -14.49 20.36 8.28
CA PHE A 84 -14.53 21.82 8.19
C PHE A 84 -14.66 22.34 6.76
N LYS A 85 -14.64 21.44 5.77
CA LYS A 85 -14.72 21.74 4.34
C LYS A 85 -15.79 20.87 3.68
N TYR A 86 -16.96 20.79 4.30
CA TYR A 86 -18.07 20.05 3.73
C TYR A 86 -18.45 20.63 2.36
N ASP A 87 -18.32 19.82 1.32
CA ASP A 87 -18.76 20.14 -0.05
C ASP A 87 -20.01 19.30 -0.37
N PRO A 88 -21.21 19.90 -0.45
CA PRO A 88 -22.43 19.19 -0.80
C PRO A 88 -22.41 18.51 -2.17
N GLN A 89 -21.49 18.89 -3.07
CA GLN A 89 -21.36 18.30 -4.40
C GLN A 89 -20.50 17.04 -4.42
N TYR A 90 -19.77 16.76 -3.33
CA TYR A 90 -18.95 15.56 -3.20
C TYR A 90 -19.78 14.40 -2.65
N ASP A 91 -19.83 13.29 -3.39
CA ASP A 91 -20.48 12.06 -2.90
C ASP A 91 -19.59 11.35 -1.88
N TYR A 92 -19.73 11.74 -0.61
CA TYR A 92 -18.98 11.12 0.48
C TYR A 92 -19.32 9.62 0.67
N GLN A 93 -20.44 9.12 0.15
CA GLN A 93 -20.82 7.70 0.33
C GLN A 93 -19.88 6.74 -0.43
N VAL A 94 -19.29 7.19 -1.53
CA VAL A 94 -18.35 6.37 -2.33
C VAL A 94 -16.91 6.46 -1.84
N HIS A 95 -16.62 7.29 -0.83
CA HIS A 95 -15.26 7.48 -0.35
C HIS A 95 -14.77 6.21 0.37
N PRO A 96 -13.57 5.67 0.05
CA PRO A 96 -13.07 4.39 0.60
C PRO A 96 -13.01 4.26 2.12
N ASN A 97 -13.05 5.38 2.84
CA ASN A 97 -12.90 5.47 4.29
C ASN A 97 -14.16 6.01 4.98
N VAL A 98 -15.22 6.31 4.22
CA VAL A 98 -16.54 6.65 4.78
C VAL A 98 -17.38 5.38 4.80
N CYS A 99 -17.52 4.79 5.99
CA CYS A 99 -18.44 3.69 6.22
C CYS A 99 -19.45 4.11 7.30
N ILE A 100 -20.58 4.66 6.86
CA ILE A 100 -21.71 4.93 7.76
C ILE A 100 -22.44 3.60 7.93
N GLY A 101 -22.26 2.95 9.08
CA GLY A 101 -22.89 1.66 9.39
C GLY A 101 -24.42 1.71 9.40
N LYS A 102 -25.10 0.58 9.64
CA LYS A 102 -26.57 0.58 9.77
C LYS A 102 -27.01 1.07 11.15
N MET A 103 -28.14 1.77 11.21
CA MET A 103 -28.84 2.11 12.46
C MET A 103 -29.80 0.96 12.83
N ASP A 104 -29.25 -0.16 13.28
CA ASP A 104 -29.99 -1.36 13.62
C ASP A 104 -30.01 -1.69 15.11
N ILE A 105 -29.23 -0.96 15.92
CA ILE A 105 -29.21 -1.11 17.37
C ILE A 105 -30.33 -0.26 17.96
N VAL A 106 -31.19 -0.84 18.80
CA VAL A 106 -32.23 -0.08 19.51
C VAL A 106 -31.69 0.40 20.85
N CYS A 107 -31.83 1.70 21.12
CA CYS A 107 -31.50 2.29 22.41
C CYS A 107 -32.45 1.78 23.49
N VAL A 108 -31.91 1.31 24.61
CA VAL A 108 -32.69 0.78 25.73
C VAL A 108 -33.48 1.89 26.46
N HIS A 109 -33.03 3.14 26.39
CA HIS A 109 -33.59 4.25 27.16
C HIS A 109 -34.74 4.98 26.44
N CYS A 110 -34.66 5.16 25.12
CA CYS A 110 -35.66 5.89 24.34
C CYS A 110 -36.25 5.11 23.16
N SER A 111 -35.84 3.85 22.96
CA SER A 111 -36.24 3.01 21.83
C SER A 111 -35.87 3.54 20.44
N ALA A 112 -35.04 4.59 20.35
CA ALA A 112 -34.52 5.08 19.08
C ALA A 112 -33.51 4.09 18.46
N LYS A 113 -33.45 4.02 17.13
CA LYS A 113 -32.39 3.29 16.42
C LYS A 113 -31.08 4.09 16.48
N LYS A 114 -29.95 3.42 16.66
CA LYS A 114 -28.62 4.01 16.82
C LYS A 114 -27.56 3.23 16.03
N PHE A 115 -26.42 3.86 15.78
CA PHE A 115 -25.30 3.21 15.09
C PHE A 115 -24.50 2.29 16.03
N LYS A 116 -23.85 1.28 15.44
CA LYS A 116 -22.84 0.48 16.14
C LYS A 116 -21.63 1.35 16.49
N GLY A 117 -21.39 1.56 17.79
CA GLY A 117 -20.28 2.38 18.30
C GLY A 117 -20.63 3.85 18.53
N GLU A 118 -21.91 4.23 18.45
CA GLU A 118 -22.36 5.58 18.81
C GLU A 118 -22.01 5.90 20.28
N SER A 119 -21.48 7.12 20.51
CA SER A 119 -21.10 7.55 21.84
C SER A 119 -22.31 7.63 22.79
N PRO A 120 -22.15 7.24 24.07
CA PRO A 120 -23.19 7.48 25.08
C PRO A 120 -23.58 8.96 25.11
N GLY A 121 -24.87 9.28 25.24
CA GLY A 121 -25.34 10.67 25.24
C GLY A 121 -25.95 11.17 23.92
N MET A 122 -25.68 10.50 22.79
CA MET A 122 -26.10 11.00 21.47
C MET A 122 -27.60 10.88 21.19
N CYS A 123 -28.22 9.79 21.67
CA CYS A 123 -29.66 9.56 21.53
C CYS A 123 -30.46 9.82 22.82
N CYS A 124 -29.78 9.92 23.98
CA CYS A 124 -30.34 10.17 25.32
C CYS A 124 -29.31 10.86 26.20
#